data_AF-A0A5C7XMS1-F1
#
_entry.id   AF-A0A5C7XMS1-F1
#
_cell.length_a   1.000
_cell.length_b   1.000
_cell.length_c   1.000
_cell.angle_alpha   90.00
_cell.angle_beta   90.00
_cell.angle_gamma   90.00
#
_symmetry.space_group_name_H-M   'P 1'
#
loop_
_entity.id
_entity.type
_entity.pdbx_description
1 polymer ?
#
loop_
_entity_poly.entity_id
_entity_poly.type
_entity_poly.pdbx_seq_one_letter_code
_entity_poly.pdbx_strand_id
1 'polypeptide(L)'
;MVLALAVALVGCGEDPAAIAKAQAEQAAANEAAAKAEAAAYDTAMVEQNWQMAKAHADVLMQKYPGTPTAQRLQADYDEVKAKAEAEREDARTAALWSYTVQDVPGGKQTSAAIYAKDPVDVDGSGPTAVRLIFRDHPSWGRSSYLVLQAGDFDCYGGCKVRVTIDDKPANAMAASRPKTDDAIAMFIEDERALWKATKGAKTMTVEFPAKGMGKRVAVFEVAGLDHGKLPKWN
;
A
#
# COMPACT_ATOMS: atom_id res chain seq x y z
N MET A 1 0.21 93.43 0.84
CA MET A 1 -1.00 92.72 1.33
C MET A 1 -1.14 91.43 0.54
N VAL A 2 -1.62 90.36 1.19
CA VAL A 2 -1.70 88.95 0.74
C VAL A 2 -0.36 88.21 0.91
N LEU A 3 -0.06 87.58 2.06
CA LEU A 3 -0.67 86.44 2.78
C LEU A 3 -0.28 85.08 2.16
N ALA A 4 0.48 84.33 2.95
CA ALA A 4 0.98 82.99 2.75
C ALA A 4 -0.12 81.93 2.63
N LEU A 5 0.21 80.77 2.03
CA LEU A 5 -0.26 79.47 2.52
C LEU A 5 0.77 78.40 2.11
N ALA A 6 1.60 77.99 3.07
CA ALA A 6 2.45 76.81 2.97
C ALA A 6 1.57 75.58 3.26
N VAL A 7 1.35 74.75 2.25
CA VAL A 7 0.72 73.44 2.43
C VAL A 7 1.79 72.48 2.93
N ALA A 8 1.77 72.20 4.23
CA ALA A 8 2.56 71.13 4.83
C ALA A 8 1.93 69.79 4.45
N LEU A 9 2.62 68.98 3.64
CA LEU A 9 2.31 67.56 3.50
C LEU A 9 2.74 66.85 4.78
N VAL A 10 1.79 66.47 5.62
CA VAL A 10 2.01 65.53 6.73
C VAL A 10 2.14 64.13 6.14
N GLY A 11 3.35 63.59 6.16
CA GLY A 11 3.60 62.18 5.84
C GLY A 11 3.05 61.27 6.93
N CYS A 12 2.12 60.38 6.60
CA CYS A 12 1.74 59.25 7.43
C CYS A 12 2.87 58.22 7.41
N GLY A 13 3.77 58.27 8.40
CA GLY A 13 4.59 57.12 8.78
C GLY A 13 3.85 56.36 9.88
N GLU A 14 3.49 55.10 9.66
CA GLU A 14 2.95 54.25 10.71
C GLU A 14 3.98 54.11 11.84
N ASP A 15 3.54 54.28 13.09
CA ASP A 15 4.38 54.15 14.28
C ASP A 15 4.91 52.71 14.39
N PRO A 16 6.24 52.49 14.35
CA PRO A 16 6.84 51.16 14.51
C PRO A 16 6.38 50.43 15.78
N ALA A 17 6.08 51.15 16.86
CA ALA A 17 5.56 50.56 18.09
C ALA A 17 4.11 50.05 17.93
N ALA A 18 3.29 50.76 17.15
CA ALA A 18 1.92 50.34 16.85
C ALA A 18 1.90 49.08 15.96
N ILE A 19 2.79 49.02 14.96
CA ILE A 19 2.96 47.83 14.10
C ILE A 19 3.40 46.62 14.93
N ALA A 20 4.41 46.78 15.80
CA ALA A 20 4.91 45.69 16.64
C ALA A 20 3.83 45.14 17.59
N LYS A 21 3.00 46.03 18.16
CA LYS A 21 1.88 45.62 19.01
C LYS A 21 0.82 44.84 18.24
N ALA A 22 0.41 45.31 17.06
CA ALA A 22 -0.57 44.62 16.22
C ALA A 22 -0.07 43.23 15.77
N GLN A 23 1.21 43.12 15.41
CA GLN A 23 1.83 41.83 15.07
C GLN A 23 1.85 40.86 16.25
N ALA A 24 2.15 41.33 17.47
CA ALA A 24 2.13 40.51 18.68
C ALA A 24 0.72 40.02 19.02
N GLU A 25 -0.30 40.87 18.89
CA GLU A 25 -1.70 40.50 19.10
C GLU A 25 -2.16 39.45 18.08
N GLN A 26 -1.80 39.62 16.80
CA GLN A 26 -2.11 38.64 15.75
C GLN A 26 -1.38 37.30 15.97
N ALA A 27 -0.12 37.32 16.40
CA ALA A 27 0.63 36.11 16.72
C ALA A 27 -0.01 35.35 17.90
N ALA A 28 -0.46 36.06 18.94
CA ALA A 28 -1.16 35.46 20.07
C ALA A 28 -2.52 34.87 19.66
N ALA A 29 -3.27 35.55 18.80
CA ALA A 29 -4.53 35.05 18.26
C ALA A 29 -4.33 33.77 17.41
N ASN A 30 -3.30 33.75 16.56
CA ASN A 30 -2.94 32.59 15.76
C ASN A 30 -2.54 31.39 16.64
N GLU A 31 -1.74 31.61 17.69
CA GLU A 31 -1.38 30.54 18.62
C GLU A 31 -2.59 30.03 19.41
N ALA A 32 -3.51 30.90 19.83
CA ALA A 32 -4.73 30.47 20.51
C ALA A 32 -5.62 29.62 19.60
N ALA A 33 -5.77 30.01 18.33
CA ALA A 33 -6.51 29.25 17.33
C ALA A 33 -5.83 27.91 17.02
N ALA A 34 -4.51 27.90 16.88
CA ALA A 34 -3.72 26.68 16.68
C ALA A 34 -3.90 25.69 17.84
N LYS A 35 -3.87 26.15 19.10
CA LYS A 35 -4.14 25.30 20.27
C LYS A 35 -5.53 24.69 20.27
N ALA A 36 -6.55 25.47 19.91
CA ALA A 36 -7.92 24.98 19.85
C ALA A 36 -8.08 23.87 18.80
N GLU A 37 -7.44 24.03 17.64
CA GLU A 37 -7.47 23.03 16.56
C GLU A 37 -6.55 21.83 16.83
N ALA A 38 -5.50 21.98 17.64
CA ALA A 38 -4.61 20.89 18.05
C ALA A 38 -5.29 19.82 18.91
N ALA A 39 -6.44 20.10 19.51
CA ALA A 39 -7.20 19.11 20.28
C ALA A 39 -7.59 17.88 19.43
N ALA A 40 -7.88 18.07 18.14
CA ALA A 40 -8.22 16.98 17.24
C ALA A 40 -6.98 16.12 16.88
N TYR A 41 -5.81 16.77 16.72
CA TYR A 41 -4.53 16.08 16.58
C TYR A 41 -4.22 15.23 17.82
N ASP A 42 -4.28 15.83 19.01
CA ASP A 42 -3.95 15.16 20.26
C ASP A 42 -4.91 13.97 20.54
N THR A 43 -6.20 14.11 20.19
CA THR A 43 -7.17 13.01 20.26
C THR A 43 -6.79 11.87 19.31
N ALA A 44 -6.48 12.18 18.05
CA ALA A 44 -6.07 11.17 17.08
C ALA A 44 -4.76 10.47 17.50
N MET A 45 -3.83 11.18 18.14
CA MET A 45 -2.61 10.58 18.69
C MET A 45 -2.90 9.60 19.83
N VAL A 46 -3.82 9.93 20.74
CA VAL A 46 -4.26 9.05 21.84
C VAL A 46 -4.95 7.81 21.30
N GLU A 47 -5.80 7.97 20.29
CA GLU A 47 -6.49 6.88 19.61
C GLU A 47 -5.59 6.07 18.66
N GLN A 48 -4.33 6.50 18.48
CA GLN A 48 -3.39 5.94 17.50
C GLN A 48 -3.94 5.95 16.07
N ASN A 49 -4.82 6.90 15.76
CA ASN A 49 -5.35 7.11 14.42
C ASN A 49 -4.36 7.97 13.62
N TRP A 50 -3.31 7.34 13.11
CA TRP A 50 -2.18 8.03 12.48
C TRP A 50 -2.60 8.79 11.21
N GLN A 51 -3.56 8.27 10.44
CA GLN A 51 -4.13 9.02 9.30
C GLN A 51 -4.71 10.37 9.72
N MET A 52 -5.56 10.36 10.75
CA MET A 52 -6.22 11.57 11.23
C MET A 52 -5.24 12.52 11.92
N ALA A 53 -4.32 11.97 12.71
CA ALA A 53 -3.25 12.76 13.32
C ALA A 53 -2.42 13.46 12.25
N LYS A 54 -1.98 12.75 11.21
CA LYS A 54 -1.25 13.35 10.09
C LYS A 54 -2.07 14.46 9.40
N ALA A 55 -3.34 14.19 9.09
CA ALA A 55 -4.21 15.17 8.42
C ALA A 55 -4.41 16.44 9.25
N HIS A 56 -4.63 16.32 10.56
CA HIS A 56 -4.74 17.48 11.44
C HIS A 56 -3.41 18.24 11.55
N ALA A 57 -2.29 17.53 11.65
CA ALA A 57 -0.97 18.17 11.69
C ALA A 57 -0.66 18.95 10.40
N ASP A 58 -0.96 18.38 9.23
CA ASP A 58 -0.80 19.06 7.93
C ASP A 58 -1.57 20.38 7.89
N VAL A 59 -2.85 20.36 8.29
CA VAL A 59 -3.71 21.55 8.30
C VAL A 59 -3.19 22.59 9.30
N LEU A 60 -2.81 22.17 10.51
CA LEU A 60 -2.29 23.07 11.55
C LEU A 60 -1.00 23.78 11.11
N MET A 61 -0.04 23.03 10.56
CA MET A 61 1.22 23.59 10.10
C MET A 61 1.05 24.49 8.88
N GLN A 62 0.10 24.19 7.98
CA GLN A 62 -0.21 25.04 6.83
C GLN A 62 -0.94 26.33 7.24
N LYS A 63 -1.90 26.24 8.16
CA LYS A 63 -2.78 27.36 8.55
C LYS A 63 -2.14 28.29 9.57
N TYR A 64 -1.30 27.75 10.45
CA TYR A 64 -0.65 28.49 11.54
C TYR A 64 0.88 28.33 11.54
N PRO A 65 1.55 28.62 10.40
CA PRO A 65 2.99 28.46 10.31
C PRO A 65 3.71 29.35 11.32
N GLY A 66 4.79 28.84 11.91
CA GLY A 66 5.65 29.58 12.85
C GLY A 66 5.09 29.72 14.27
N THR A 67 3.86 29.26 14.54
CA THR A 67 3.32 29.22 15.91
C THR A 67 4.04 28.16 16.78
N PRO A 68 4.16 28.36 18.10
CA PRO A 68 4.68 27.33 19.00
C PRO A 68 3.94 25.99 18.87
N THR A 69 2.62 26.02 18.64
CA THR A 69 1.83 24.80 18.41
C THR A 69 2.26 24.07 17.14
N ALA A 70 2.42 24.77 16.01
CA ALA A 70 2.92 24.15 14.78
C ALA A 70 4.35 23.59 14.94
N GLN A 71 5.22 24.28 15.70
CA GLN A 71 6.57 23.79 15.98
C GLN A 71 6.57 22.51 16.83
N ARG A 72 5.65 22.39 17.80
CA ARG A 72 5.48 21.15 18.58
C ARG A 72 5.13 19.97 17.68
N LEU A 73 4.14 20.16 16.80
CA LEU A 73 3.68 19.12 15.87
C LEU A 73 4.76 18.75 14.84
N GLN A 74 5.61 19.71 14.44
CA GLN A 74 6.70 19.42 13.53
C GLN A 74 7.72 18.43 14.13
N ALA A 75 7.84 18.37 15.47
CA ALA A 75 8.82 17.53 16.15
C ALA A 75 8.50 16.02 16.07
N ASP A 76 7.21 15.64 16.06
CA ASP A 76 6.75 14.26 15.95
C ASP A 76 6.11 13.93 14.58
N TYR A 77 5.97 14.93 13.70
CA TYR A 77 5.34 14.77 12.39
C TYR A 77 5.91 13.64 11.52
N ASP A 78 7.23 13.48 11.46
CA ASP A 78 7.86 12.45 10.62
C ASP A 78 7.46 11.03 11.07
N GLU A 79 7.35 10.81 12.39
CA GLU A 79 6.88 9.52 12.93
C GLU A 79 5.40 9.29 12.63
N VAL A 80 4.56 10.30 12.87
CA VAL A 80 3.12 10.23 12.58
C VAL A 80 2.88 9.98 11.09
N LYS A 81 3.61 10.69 10.23
CA LYS A 81 3.59 10.49 8.78
C LYS A 81 4.01 9.08 8.40
N ALA A 82 5.12 8.57 8.94
CA ALA A 82 5.59 7.21 8.63
C ALA A 82 4.57 6.14 9.03
N LYS A 83 3.96 6.28 10.21
CA LYS A 83 2.90 5.36 10.67
C LYS A 83 1.65 5.44 9.81
N ALA A 84 1.23 6.64 9.44
CA ALA A 84 0.12 6.82 8.52
C ALA A 84 0.42 6.21 7.14
N GLU A 85 1.63 6.40 6.61
CA GLU A 85 2.02 5.81 5.34
C GLU A 85 2.04 4.28 5.40
N ALA A 86 2.50 3.70 6.51
CA ALA A 86 2.48 2.26 6.75
C ALA A 86 1.06 1.70 6.80
N GLU A 87 0.14 2.30 7.56
CA GLU A 87 -1.26 1.87 7.62
C GLU A 87 -1.95 1.93 6.24
N ARG A 88 -1.69 2.99 5.48
CA ARG A 88 -2.24 3.14 4.13
C ARG A 88 -1.71 2.05 3.21
N GLU A 89 -0.43 1.72 3.31
CA GLU A 89 0.20 0.67 2.52
C GLU A 89 -0.30 -0.73 2.90
N ASP A 90 -0.50 -0.99 4.20
CA ASP A 90 -1.11 -2.23 4.69
C ASP A 90 -2.54 -2.38 4.15
N ALA A 91 -3.35 -1.32 4.22
CA ALA A 91 -4.71 -1.32 3.68
C ALA A 91 -4.71 -1.51 2.15
N ARG A 92 -3.81 -0.84 1.43
CA ARG A 92 -3.68 -0.94 -0.04
C ARG A 92 -3.35 -2.38 -0.46
N THR A 93 -2.34 -2.99 0.17
CA THR A 93 -1.88 -4.33 -0.19
C THR A 93 -2.88 -5.41 0.24
N ALA A 94 -3.54 -5.27 1.40
CA ALA A 94 -4.63 -6.15 1.80
C ALA A 94 -5.80 -6.13 0.80
N ALA A 95 -6.11 -4.96 0.22
CA ALA A 95 -7.17 -4.82 -0.79
C ALA A 95 -6.85 -5.48 -2.14
N LEU A 96 -5.60 -5.89 -2.40
CA LEU A 96 -5.22 -6.65 -3.60
C LEU A 96 -5.69 -8.12 -3.54
N TRP A 97 -5.98 -8.62 -2.35
CA TRP A 97 -6.36 -10.02 -2.13
C TRP A 97 -7.86 -10.24 -2.28
N SER A 98 -8.21 -11.27 -3.03
CA SER A 98 -9.56 -11.78 -3.17
C SER A 98 -9.72 -13.10 -2.41
N TYR A 99 -10.69 -13.18 -1.52
CA TYR A 99 -11.00 -14.39 -0.76
C TYR A 99 -12.35 -14.96 -1.21
N THR A 100 -12.38 -16.24 -1.57
CA THR A 100 -13.60 -16.90 -2.05
C THR A 100 -13.86 -18.17 -1.25
N VAL A 101 -15.13 -18.41 -0.91
CA VAL A 101 -15.61 -19.67 -0.34
C VAL A 101 -16.68 -20.23 -1.27
N GLN A 102 -16.53 -21.49 -1.68
CA GLN A 102 -17.47 -22.18 -2.57
C GLN A 102 -17.87 -23.52 -1.97
N ASP A 103 -19.16 -23.86 -2.04
CA ASP A 103 -19.63 -25.20 -1.71
C ASP A 103 -19.32 -26.14 -2.90
N VAL A 104 -18.59 -27.21 -2.61
CA VAL A 104 -18.19 -28.24 -3.58
C VAL A 104 -18.51 -29.63 -3.02
N PRO A 105 -18.56 -30.69 -3.84
CA PRO A 105 -18.69 -32.04 -3.32
C PRO A 105 -17.60 -32.34 -2.26
N GLY A 106 -18.02 -32.75 -1.07
CA GLY A 106 -17.12 -33.04 0.05
C GLY A 106 -16.85 -31.88 1.02
N GLY A 107 -17.37 -30.67 0.78
CA GLY A 107 -17.33 -29.57 1.76
C GLY A 107 -17.13 -28.18 1.15
N LYS A 108 -16.51 -27.27 1.91
CA LYS A 108 -16.20 -25.92 1.45
C LYS A 108 -14.78 -25.85 0.89
N GLN A 109 -14.66 -25.35 -0.33
CA GLN A 109 -13.40 -24.89 -0.90
C GLN A 109 -13.17 -23.43 -0.51
N THR A 110 -11.98 -23.10 -0.03
CA THR A 110 -11.59 -21.72 0.26
C THR A 110 -10.35 -21.34 -0.53
N SER A 111 -10.31 -20.13 -1.08
CA SER A 111 -9.13 -19.64 -1.80
C SER A 111 -8.80 -18.19 -1.45
N ALA A 112 -7.51 -17.88 -1.52
CA ALA A 112 -6.98 -16.52 -1.60
C ALA A 112 -6.31 -16.36 -2.96
N ALA A 113 -6.56 -15.24 -3.63
CA ALA A 113 -5.98 -14.98 -4.93
C ALA A 113 -5.61 -13.52 -5.13
N ILE A 114 -4.51 -13.30 -5.85
CA ILE A 114 -3.94 -11.99 -6.15
C ILE A 114 -3.50 -11.95 -7.62
N TYR A 115 -3.63 -10.80 -8.27
CA TYR A 115 -3.10 -10.58 -9.60
C TYR A 115 -1.64 -10.12 -9.54
N ALA A 116 -0.88 -10.42 -10.59
CA ALA A 116 0.42 -9.80 -10.77
C ALA A 116 0.26 -8.28 -10.86
N LYS A 117 1.25 -7.55 -10.32
CA LYS A 117 1.33 -6.09 -10.30
C LYS A 117 1.17 -5.52 -11.71
N ASP A 118 1.90 -6.09 -12.65
CA ASP A 118 1.87 -5.72 -14.05
C ASP A 118 1.37 -6.90 -14.90
N PRO A 119 0.53 -6.66 -15.93
CA PRO A 119 0.19 -7.68 -16.91
C PRO A 119 1.43 -8.22 -17.63
N VAL A 120 1.39 -9.49 -18.02
CA VAL A 120 2.51 -10.19 -18.67
C VAL A 120 2.04 -10.69 -20.03
N ASP A 121 2.79 -10.36 -21.08
CA ASP A 121 2.54 -10.96 -22.40
C ASP A 121 3.01 -12.41 -22.38
N VAL A 122 2.13 -13.37 -22.62
CA VAL A 122 2.41 -14.81 -22.45
C VAL A 122 2.18 -15.63 -23.71
N ASP A 123 1.76 -14.99 -24.80
CA ASP A 123 1.50 -15.65 -26.10
C ASP A 123 1.81 -14.78 -27.33
N GLY A 124 2.30 -13.55 -27.15
CA GLY A 124 2.63 -12.62 -28.23
C GLY A 124 1.46 -11.78 -28.70
N SER A 125 0.26 -11.95 -28.13
CA SER A 125 -0.92 -11.12 -28.45
C SER A 125 -1.00 -9.83 -27.64
N GLY A 126 -0.19 -9.71 -26.59
CA GLY A 126 -0.09 -8.55 -25.71
C GLY A 126 -0.18 -8.91 -24.23
N PRO A 127 0.04 -7.94 -23.31
CA PRO A 127 0.06 -8.20 -21.88
C PRO A 127 -1.32 -8.59 -21.33
N THR A 128 -1.41 -9.71 -20.61
CA THR A 128 -2.64 -10.19 -19.95
C THR A 128 -2.40 -10.46 -18.45
N ALA A 129 -3.48 -10.59 -17.68
CA ALA A 129 -3.35 -10.78 -16.24
C ALA A 129 -2.84 -12.20 -15.91
N VAL A 130 -1.88 -12.28 -15.00
CA VAL A 130 -1.42 -13.52 -14.36
C VAL A 130 -1.94 -13.52 -12.94
N ARG A 131 -2.53 -14.62 -12.48
CA ARG A 131 -3.12 -14.71 -11.14
C ARG A 131 -2.45 -15.81 -10.32
N LEU A 132 -2.03 -15.49 -9.10
CA LEU A 132 -1.57 -16.46 -8.10
C LEU A 132 -2.75 -16.84 -7.20
N ILE A 133 -2.91 -18.14 -6.94
CA ILE A 133 -4.00 -18.67 -6.13
C ILE A 133 -3.46 -19.67 -5.09
N PHE A 134 -3.85 -19.48 -3.84
CA PHE A 134 -3.77 -20.48 -2.78
C PHE A 134 -5.17 -21.03 -2.54
N ARG A 135 -5.33 -22.37 -2.53
CA ARG A 135 -6.63 -23.03 -2.42
C ARG A 135 -6.58 -24.21 -1.46
N ASP A 136 -7.52 -24.25 -0.52
CA ASP A 136 -7.86 -25.44 0.26
C ASP A 136 -9.12 -26.08 -0.35
N HIS A 137 -8.98 -27.30 -0.87
CA HIS A 137 -10.08 -28.09 -1.42
C HIS A 137 -10.33 -29.31 -0.51
N PRO A 138 -11.59 -29.63 -0.15
CA PRO A 138 -11.88 -30.73 0.78
C PRO A 138 -11.35 -32.10 0.33
N SER A 139 -11.49 -32.43 -0.97
CA SER A 139 -11.03 -33.71 -1.53
C SER A 139 -9.59 -33.73 -2.07
N TRP A 140 -9.07 -32.60 -2.56
CA TRP A 140 -7.77 -32.53 -3.22
C TRP A 140 -6.67 -31.94 -2.35
N GLY A 141 -7.03 -31.44 -1.16
CA GLY A 141 -6.10 -30.81 -0.24
C GLY A 141 -5.72 -29.39 -0.66
N ARG A 142 -4.53 -28.98 -0.22
CA ARG A 142 -3.99 -27.63 -0.44
C ARG A 142 -3.23 -27.58 -1.76
N SER A 143 -3.32 -26.46 -2.45
CA SER A 143 -2.60 -26.24 -3.70
C SER A 143 -2.28 -24.77 -3.89
N SER A 144 -1.10 -24.48 -4.43
CA SER A 144 -0.73 -23.16 -4.97
C SER A 144 -0.50 -23.24 -6.46
N TYR A 145 -1.05 -22.31 -7.22
CA TYR A 145 -0.93 -22.33 -8.68
C TYR A 145 -1.05 -20.93 -9.31
N LEU A 146 -0.45 -20.80 -10.49
CA LEU A 146 -0.65 -19.66 -11.37
C LEU A 146 -1.74 -19.97 -12.40
N VAL A 147 -2.51 -18.96 -12.78
CA VAL A 147 -3.50 -19.00 -13.86
C VAL A 147 -3.18 -17.91 -14.89
N LEU A 148 -3.22 -18.28 -16.17
CA LEU A 148 -3.16 -17.32 -17.28
C LEU A 148 -4.55 -17.08 -17.87
N GLN A 149 -4.79 -15.88 -18.38
CA GLN A 149 -6.00 -15.56 -19.15
C GLN A 149 -5.91 -15.98 -20.63
N ALA A 150 -4.69 -16.11 -21.15
CA ALA A 150 -4.40 -16.48 -22.51
C ALA A 150 -3.07 -17.26 -22.58
N GLY A 151 -2.73 -17.78 -23.76
CA GLY A 151 -1.52 -18.58 -23.93
C GLY A 151 -1.53 -19.87 -23.13
N ASP A 152 -0.33 -20.33 -22.80
CA ASP A 152 -0.16 -21.59 -22.07
C ASP A 152 1.16 -21.69 -21.32
N PHE A 153 1.24 -22.58 -20.33
CA PHE A 153 2.50 -22.91 -19.65
C PHE A 153 3.26 -24.03 -20.36
N ASP A 154 4.57 -23.86 -20.55
CA ASP A 154 5.45 -24.93 -21.02
C ASP A 154 6.03 -25.72 -19.83
N CYS A 155 5.14 -26.40 -19.12
CA CYS A 155 5.45 -27.13 -17.88
C CYS A 155 4.71 -28.49 -17.81
N TYR A 156 4.39 -29.08 -18.97
CA TYR A 156 3.75 -30.39 -19.06
C TYR A 156 4.72 -31.49 -18.62
N GLY A 157 4.36 -32.29 -17.61
CA GLY A 157 5.23 -33.33 -17.04
C GLY A 157 6.21 -32.83 -15.98
N GLY A 158 6.13 -31.54 -15.64
CA GLY A 158 6.91 -30.92 -14.58
C GLY A 158 8.03 -30.02 -15.10
N CYS A 159 8.31 -28.95 -14.36
CA CYS A 159 9.40 -28.02 -14.62
C CYS A 159 9.93 -27.43 -13.31
N LYS A 160 10.88 -26.49 -13.43
CA LYS A 160 11.37 -25.69 -12.31
C LYS A 160 11.07 -24.22 -12.55
N VAL A 161 10.29 -23.63 -11.67
CA VAL A 161 10.08 -22.17 -11.61
C VAL A 161 11.08 -21.55 -10.66
N ARG A 162 11.42 -20.29 -10.86
CA ARG A 162 12.21 -19.52 -9.88
C ARG A 162 11.30 -18.60 -9.11
N VAL A 163 11.31 -18.73 -7.79
CA VAL A 163 10.55 -17.90 -6.87
C VAL A 163 11.51 -17.04 -6.06
N THR A 164 11.35 -15.73 -6.15
CA THR A 164 12.10 -14.75 -5.36
C THR A 164 11.15 -14.07 -4.40
N ILE A 165 11.56 -13.92 -3.14
CA ILE A 165 10.77 -13.28 -2.08
C ILE A 165 11.52 -12.04 -1.64
N ASP A 166 10.89 -10.88 -1.80
CA ASP A 166 11.54 -9.58 -1.64
C ASP A 166 12.87 -9.55 -2.42
N ASP A 167 13.96 -9.11 -1.78
CA ASP A 167 15.30 -9.05 -2.36
C ASP A 167 16.17 -10.29 -2.04
N LYS A 168 15.54 -11.41 -1.64
CA LYS A 168 16.27 -12.65 -1.30
C LYS A 168 16.70 -13.41 -2.56
N PRO A 169 17.70 -14.31 -2.45
CA PRO A 169 18.06 -15.18 -3.56
C PRO A 169 16.86 -16.01 -4.08
N ALA A 170 16.81 -16.20 -5.40
CA ALA A 170 15.77 -16.98 -6.04
C ALA A 170 15.86 -18.46 -5.67
N ASN A 171 14.73 -19.05 -5.26
CA ASN A 171 14.60 -20.46 -4.95
C ASN A 171 13.96 -21.19 -6.14
N ALA A 172 14.56 -22.30 -6.56
CA ALA A 172 13.99 -23.16 -7.59
C ALA A 172 12.93 -24.08 -6.98
N MET A 173 11.67 -23.97 -7.42
CA MET A 173 10.56 -24.80 -6.94
C MET A 173 10.07 -25.71 -8.06
N ALA A 174 9.67 -26.94 -7.71
CA ALA A 174 8.99 -27.82 -8.66
C ALA A 174 7.64 -27.22 -9.02
N ALA A 175 7.27 -27.34 -10.29
CA ALA A 175 5.99 -26.93 -10.80
C ALA A 175 5.50 -27.94 -11.83
N SER A 176 4.19 -28.01 -12.07
CA SER A 176 3.63 -28.81 -13.16
C SER A 176 2.35 -28.20 -13.72
N ARG A 177 2.16 -28.38 -15.02
CA ARG A 177 0.89 -28.07 -15.69
C ARG A 177 0.19 -29.39 -16.04
N PRO A 178 -0.99 -29.69 -15.46
CA PRO A 178 -1.77 -30.87 -15.82
C PRO A 178 -2.21 -30.85 -17.29
N LYS A 179 -2.44 -32.04 -17.85
CA LYS A 179 -3.02 -32.24 -19.18
C LYS A 179 -4.55 -32.24 -19.07
N THR A 180 -5.12 -31.06 -18.80
CA THR A 180 -6.57 -30.81 -18.83
C THR A 180 -6.86 -29.52 -19.59
N ASP A 181 -8.10 -29.40 -20.05
CA ASP A 181 -8.67 -28.24 -20.71
C ASP A 181 -9.49 -27.35 -19.73
N ASP A 182 -9.65 -27.78 -18.46
CA ASP A 182 -10.51 -27.09 -17.48
C ASP A 182 -9.98 -25.71 -17.05
N ALA A 183 -8.66 -25.50 -17.05
CA ALA A 183 -8.02 -24.23 -16.77
C ALA A 183 -6.56 -24.21 -17.25
N ILE A 184 -6.07 -23.03 -17.69
CA ILE A 184 -4.65 -22.78 -17.96
C ILE A 184 -3.95 -22.53 -16.63
N ALA A 185 -3.77 -23.60 -15.85
CA ALA A 185 -3.20 -23.55 -14.51
C ALA A 185 -1.91 -24.36 -14.39
N MET A 186 -0.91 -23.77 -13.73
CA MET A 186 0.34 -24.44 -13.38
C MET A 186 0.53 -24.42 -11.87
N PHE A 187 0.64 -25.60 -11.28
CA PHE A 187 0.87 -25.80 -9.85
C PHE A 187 2.33 -25.54 -9.51
N ILE A 188 2.55 -24.92 -8.36
CA ILE A 188 3.84 -24.88 -7.68
C ILE A 188 3.74 -25.92 -6.57
N GLU A 189 4.53 -26.99 -6.68
CA GLU A 189 4.30 -28.27 -5.97
C GLU A 189 4.62 -28.23 -4.48
N ASP A 190 5.43 -27.27 -4.03
CA ASP A 190 5.70 -27.08 -2.60
C ASP A 190 4.85 -25.92 -2.08
N GLU A 191 3.53 -26.16 -2.03
CA GLU A 191 2.55 -25.14 -1.68
C GLU A 191 2.75 -24.65 -0.24
N ARG A 192 3.18 -25.54 0.66
CA ARG A 192 3.47 -25.21 2.05
C ARG A 192 4.66 -24.27 2.16
N ALA A 193 5.76 -24.52 1.44
CA ALA A 193 6.90 -23.61 1.45
C ALA A 193 6.53 -22.26 0.83
N LEU A 194 5.77 -22.26 -0.27
CA LEU A 194 5.35 -21.03 -0.92
C LEU A 194 4.46 -20.17 -0.01
N TRP A 195 3.49 -20.78 0.67
CA TRP A 195 2.65 -20.10 1.66
C TRP A 195 3.45 -19.62 2.87
N LYS A 196 4.38 -20.40 3.38
CA LYS A 196 5.24 -19.94 4.49
C LYS A 196 6.08 -18.72 4.06
N ALA A 197 6.49 -18.69 2.80
CA ALA A 197 7.32 -17.62 2.26
C ALA A 197 6.59 -16.27 2.13
N THR A 198 5.26 -16.24 2.09
CA THR A 198 4.49 -14.98 2.08
C THR A 198 4.44 -14.31 3.46
N LYS A 199 4.76 -15.03 4.54
CA LYS A 199 4.68 -14.49 5.90
C LYS A 199 5.70 -13.37 6.10
N GLY A 200 5.19 -12.14 6.19
CA GLY A 200 6.00 -10.93 6.34
C GLY A 200 6.73 -10.49 5.06
N ALA A 201 6.41 -11.10 3.91
CA ALA A 201 6.95 -10.70 2.62
C ALA A 201 6.14 -9.53 2.04
N LYS A 202 6.82 -8.67 1.29
CA LYS A 202 6.20 -7.58 0.53
C LYS A 202 5.94 -8.00 -0.91
N THR A 203 6.91 -8.66 -1.53
CA THR A 203 6.82 -9.08 -2.93
C THR A 203 7.21 -10.54 -3.13
N MET A 204 6.56 -11.17 -4.10
CA MET A 204 6.91 -12.48 -4.62
C MET A 204 7.03 -12.38 -6.14
N THR A 205 8.18 -12.75 -6.67
CA THR A 205 8.42 -12.81 -8.11
C THR A 205 8.50 -14.27 -8.54
N VAL A 206 7.76 -14.63 -9.58
CA VAL A 206 7.77 -15.98 -10.15
C VAL A 206 8.21 -15.90 -11.62
N GLU A 207 9.35 -16.51 -11.92
CA GLU A 207 9.78 -16.79 -13.30
C GLU A 207 9.24 -18.16 -13.72
N PHE A 208 8.43 -18.19 -14.78
CA PHE A 208 7.77 -19.39 -15.29
C PHE A 208 7.92 -19.55 -16.81
N PRO A 209 7.89 -20.79 -17.33
CA PRO A 209 7.94 -21.04 -18.77
C PRO A 209 6.55 -20.86 -19.40
N ALA A 210 6.45 -19.95 -20.37
CA ALA A 210 5.28 -19.75 -21.22
C ALA A 210 5.52 -20.36 -22.60
N LYS A 211 4.54 -21.11 -23.10
CA LYS A 211 4.62 -21.87 -24.34
C LYS A 211 4.83 -20.94 -25.54
N GLY A 212 5.92 -21.17 -26.27
CA GLY A 212 6.30 -20.34 -27.42
C GLY A 212 6.90 -18.97 -27.07
N MET A 213 6.94 -18.59 -25.78
CA MET A 213 7.42 -17.28 -25.32
C MET A 213 8.65 -17.36 -24.41
N GLY A 214 9.12 -18.58 -24.09
CA GLY A 214 10.23 -18.80 -23.19
C GLY A 214 9.87 -18.44 -21.75
N LYS A 215 10.83 -17.92 -20.98
CA LYS A 215 10.62 -17.56 -19.58
C LYS A 215 9.97 -16.18 -19.45
N ARG A 216 8.93 -16.08 -18.63
CA ARG A 216 8.24 -14.84 -18.28
C ARG A 216 8.24 -14.65 -16.77
N VAL A 217 8.08 -13.41 -16.34
CA VAL A 217 8.19 -13.02 -14.94
C VAL A 217 6.90 -12.32 -14.53
N ALA A 218 6.29 -12.80 -13.44
CA ALA A 218 5.19 -12.11 -12.78
C ALA A 218 5.62 -11.69 -11.37
N VAL A 219 5.31 -10.45 -11.00
CA VAL A 219 5.58 -9.91 -9.66
C VAL A 219 4.25 -9.74 -8.94
N PHE A 220 4.15 -10.23 -7.72
CA PHE A 220 2.95 -10.15 -6.86
C PHE A 220 3.29 -9.34 -5.61
N GLU A 221 2.46 -8.37 -5.26
CA GLU A 221 2.58 -7.63 -4.00
C GLU A 221 1.89 -8.43 -2.87
N VAL A 222 2.60 -9.42 -2.32
CA VAL A 222 2.02 -10.43 -1.42
C VAL A 222 1.81 -9.96 0.02
N ALA A 223 2.20 -8.72 0.35
CA ALA A 223 1.79 -8.09 1.61
C ALA A 223 0.26 -8.07 1.77
N GLY A 224 -0.21 -7.97 3.01
CA GLY A 224 -1.64 -7.93 3.31
C GLY A 224 -2.39 -9.26 3.12
N LEU A 225 -1.70 -10.37 2.81
CA LEU A 225 -2.30 -11.70 2.84
C LEU A 225 -2.76 -12.05 4.25
N ASP A 226 -4.06 -12.28 4.42
CA ASP A 226 -4.68 -12.71 5.68
C ASP A 226 -4.62 -14.25 5.78
N HIS A 227 -3.60 -14.72 6.49
CA HIS A 227 -3.41 -16.15 6.77
C HIS A 227 -4.56 -16.76 7.61
N GLY A 228 -5.37 -15.96 8.28
CA GLY A 228 -6.56 -16.40 9.01
C GLY A 228 -7.74 -16.79 8.11
N LYS A 229 -7.78 -16.30 6.86
CA LYS A 229 -8.81 -16.68 5.88
C LYS A 229 -8.66 -18.10 5.34
N LEU A 230 -7.46 -18.68 5.46
CA LEU A 230 -7.16 -20.05 5.06
C LEU A 230 -6.57 -20.83 6.25
N PRO A 231 -7.38 -21.16 7.27
CA PRO A 231 -6.88 -21.67 8.55
C PRO A 231 -6.15 -23.02 8.45
N LYS A 232 -6.48 -23.86 7.46
CA LYS A 232 -5.81 -25.16 7.26
C LYS A 232 -4.39 -25.05 6.69
N TRP A 233 -3.92 -23.84 6.38
CA TRP A 233 -2.58 -23.61 5.84
C TRP A 233 -1.53 -23.25 6.91
N ASN A 234 -1.96 -23.01 8.15
CA ASN A 234 -1.08 -22.64 9.27
C ASN A 234 -0.55 -23.85 10.03
#